data_AF-A0A7Y4SZH2-F1
#
_entry.id   AF-A0A7Y4SZH2-F1
#
_cell.length_a   1.000
_cell.length_b   1.000
_cell.length_c   1.000
_cell.angle_alpha   90.00
_cell.angle_beta   90.00
_cell.angle_gamma   90.00
#
_symmetry.space_group_name_H-M   'P 1'
#
loop_
_entity.id
_entity.type
_entity.pdbx_description
1 polymer ?
#
loop_
_entity_poly.entity_id
_entity_poly.type
_entity_poly.pdbx_seq_one_letter_code
_entity_poly.pdbx_strand_id
1 'polypeptide(L)'
;MILVLERGTSAEELAGILERMRELGLSGQALHVGPKPLIHITGGRTRRARRLLALERVQGIVPTSGPRVRQEGRRFYPYHALRASAAGMVLFGALLALAGFFPPGVGSAPAPGEALPAPEWPWYLAPLRGLLSLAPARPAWIGPTVLVLLGALVLSLPALDRTRGPFVRERWPVLAAGLALLVALVVLGIAEGAA
;
A
#
# COMPACT_ATOMS: atom_id res chain seq x y z
N MET A 1 13.00 18.54 1.85
CA MET A 1 11.72 19.22 1.56
C MET A 1 12.03 20.48 0.78
N ILE A 2 11.26 20.84 -0.24
CA ILE A 2 11.54 22.03 -1.06
C ILE A 2 10.47 23.08 -0.77
N LEU A 3 10.90 24.28 -0.39
CA LEU A 3 10.09 25.49 -0.40
C LEU A 3 10.10 26.06 -1.82
N VAL A 4 8.92 26.27 -2.39
CA VAL A 4 8.76 26.88 -3.72
C VAL A 4 8.36 28.34 -3.49
N LEU A 5 9.16 29.26 -4.02
CA LEU A 5 8.91 30.69 -3.90
C LEU A 5 8.24 31.24 -5.16
N GLU A 6 7.65 32.43 -5.03
CA GLU A 6 7.10 33.19 -6.15
C GLU A 6 8.20 33.59 -7.15
N ARG A 7 7.81 33.75 -8.43
CA ARG A 7 8.71 34.31 -9.46
C ARG A 7 9.04 35.75 -9.12
N GLY A 8 10.31 36.13 -9.25
CA GLY A 8 10.76 37.49 -8.95
C GLY A 8 11.05 37.77 -7.47
N THR A 9 11.07 36.73 -6.61
CA THR A 9 11.52 36.91 -5.21
C THR A 9 12.94 37.46 -5.21
N SER A 10 13.14 38.59 -4.53
CA SER A 10 14.44 39.29 -4.49
C SER A 10 15.46 38.55 -3.62
N ALA A 11 16.76 38.89 -3.77
CA ALA A 11 17.81 38.32 -2.93
C ALA A 11 17.63 38.68 -1.44
N GLU A 12 17.09 39.87 -1.14
CA GLU A 12 16.78 40.32 0.22
C GLU A 12 15.60 39.53 0.82
N GLU A 13 14.52 39.36 0.05
CA GLU A 13 13.38 38.54 0.46
C GLU A 13 13.80 37.09 0.72
N LEU A 14 14.63 36.54 -0.15
CA LEU A 14 15.20 35.19 0.01
C LEU A 14 16.04 35.08 1.30
N ALA A 15 16.86 36.09 1.60
CA ALA A 15 17.66 36.14 2.82
C ALA A 15 16.77 36.19 4.07
N GLY A 16 15.70 37.00 4.06
CA GLY A 16 14.72 37.07 5.14
C GLY A 16 13.99 35.74 5.38
N ILE A 17 13.65 35.00 4.32
CA ILE A 17 13.05 33.66 4.44
C ILE A 17 14.05 32.67 5.06
N LEU A 18 15.33 32.72 4.67
CA LEU A 18 16.39 31.87 5.24
C LEU A 18 16.69 32.21 6.72
N GLU A 19 16.56 33.47 7.12
CA GLU A 19 16.66 33.89 8.51
C GLU A 19 15.48 33.37 9.33
N ARG A 20 14.25 33.55 8.84
CA ARG A 20 13.04 33.02 9.48
C ARG A 20 13.09 31.49 9.62
N MET A 21 13.68 30.80 8.64
CA MET A 21 13.94 29.36 8.74
C MET A 21 14.88 29.02 9.90
N ARG A 22 15.98 29.77 10.06
CA ARG A 22 16.93 29.58 11.17
C ARG A 22 16.27 29.80 12.53
N GLU A 23 15.44 30.83 12.68
CA GLU A 23 14.66 31.08 13.91
C GLU A 23 13.72 29.92 14.26
N LEU A 24 13.16 29.26 13.26
CA LEU A 24 12.32 28.07 13.44
C LEU A 24 13.12 26.79 13.75
N GLY A 25 14.45 26.87 13.76
CA GLY A 25 15.35 25.73 13.92
C GLY A 25 15.37 24.82 12.69
N LEU A 26 15.25 25.41 11.50
CA LEU A 26 15.35 24.72 10.21
C LEU A 26 16.66 25.13 9.54
N SER A 27 17.29 24.20 8.83
CA SER A 27 18.43 24.48 7.96
C SER A 27 18.04 24.24 6.51
N GLY A 28 18.54 25.07 5.61
CA GLY A 28 18.29 24.93 4.18
C GLY A 28 19.21 25.78 3.33
N GLN A 29 19.21 25.50 2.04
CA GLN A 29 20.04 26.16 1.04
C GLN A 29 19.16 26.64 -0.11
N ALA A 30 19.39 27.88 -0.56
CA ALA A 30 18.76 28.39 -1.77
C ALA A 30 19.30 27.68 -3.00
N LEU A 31 18.39 27.24 -3.86
CA LEU A 31 18.66 26.64 -5.16
C LEU A 31 18.09 27.56 -6.24
N HIS A 32 18.97 28.02 -7.12
CA HIS A 32 18.58 28.80 -8.29
C HIS A 32 18.43 27.86 -9.48
N VAL A 33 17.29 27.17 -9.56
CA VAL A 33 16.98 26.25 -10.66
C VAL A 33 15.91 26.91 -11.53
N GLY A 34 16.36 27.62 -12.56
CA GLY A 34 15.49 28.32 -13.50
C GLY A 34 14.88 29.62 -12.93
N PRO A 35 13.71 30.06 -13.42
CA PRO A 35 13.14 31.38 -13.12
C PRO A 35 12.46 31.49 -11.74
N LYS A 36 12.42 30.39 -10.97
CA LYS A 36 11.82 30.35 -9.63
C LYS A 36 12.90 30.01 -8.60
N PRO A 37 13.16 30.88 -7.61
CA PRO A 37 14.03 30.51 -6.51
C PRO A 37 13.37 29.42 -5.67
N LEU A 38 14.15 28.41 -5.31
CA LEU A 38 13.72 27.29 -4.48
C LEU A 38 14.58 27.27 -3.21
N ILE A 39 14.01 26.85 -2.08
CA ILE A 39 14.82 26.58 -0.87
C ILE A 39 14.74 25.09 -0.55
N HIS A 40 15.89 24.42 -0.60
CA HIS A 40 15.98 23.05 -0.14
C HIS A 40 16.21 23.02 1.37
N ILE A 41 15.20 22.58 2.12
CA ILE A 41 15.29 22.36 3.56
C ILE A 41 16.02 21.05 3.81
N THR A 42 17.22 21.15 4.37
CA THR A 42 18.17 20.06 4.62
C THR A 42 18.07 19.50 6.04
N GLY A 43 17.54 20.26 7.01
CA GLY A 43 17.42 19.80 8.40
C GLY A 43 16.34 20.51 9.22
N GLY A 44 16.04 19.94 10.39
CA GLY A 44 15.04 20.45 11.34
C GLY A 44 13.69 19.72 11.31
N ARG A 45 12.78 20.09 12.23
CA ARG A 45 11.47 19.44 12.41
C ARG A 45 10.47 19.86 11.32
N THR A 46 10.04 18.90 10.49
CA THR A 46 9.13 19.14 9.33
C THR A 46 7.83 19.86 9.68
N ARG A 47 7.28 19.66 10.90
CA ARG A 47 6.05 20.35 11.35
C ARG A 47 6.25 21.87 11.46
N ARG A 48 7.46 22.33 11.81
CA ARG A 48 7.77 23.77 11.92
C ARG A 48 7.87 24.43 10.54
N ALA A 49 8.34 23.69 9.54
CA ALA A 49 8.46 24.21 8.19
C ALA A 49 7.10 24.56 7.56
N ARG A 50 5.99 23.96 8.00
CA ARG A 50 4.63 24.39 7.59
C ARG A 50 4.32 25.85 7.96
N ARG A 51 4.98 26.42 8.98
CA ARG A 51 4.79 27.84 9.35
C ARG A 51 5.29 28.79 8.27
N LEU A 52 6.18 28.33 7.38
CA LEU A 52 6.69 29.12 6.27
C LEU A 52 5.64 29.33 5.16
N LEU A 53 4.57 28.51 5.11
CA LEU A 53 3.45 28.72 4.19
C LEU A 53 2.67 30.01 4.47
N ALA A 54 2.84 30.62 5.66
CA ALA A 54 2.21 31.88 6.01
C ALA A 54 2.96 33.11 5.45
N LEU A 55 4.14 32.92 4.83
CA LEU A 55 4.90 34.00 4.22
C LEU A 55 4.37 34.25 2.80
N GLU A 56 4.15 35.52 2.45
CA GLU A 56 3.52 35.92 1.18
C GLU A 56 4.24 35.35 -0.06
N ARG A 57 5.58 35.29 -0.01
CA ARG A 57 6.41 34.80 -1.13
C ARG A 57 6.50 33.29 -1.23
N VAL A 58 5.86 32.52 -0.34
CA VAL A 58 5.94 31.06 -0.32
C VAL A 58 4.73 30.47 -1.02
N GLN A 59 4.90 30.15 -2.31
CA GLN A 59 3.86 29.53 -3.14
C GLN A 59 3.46 28.14 -2.63
N GLY A 60 4.40 27.40 -2.04
CA GLY A 60 4.09 26.09 -1.50
C GLY A 60 5.28 25.34 -0.95
N ILE A 61 4.96 24.22 -0.32
CA ILE A 61 5.94 23.28 0.20
C ILE A 61 5.75 21.96 -0.50
N VAL A 62 6.75 21.58 -1.30
CA VAL A 62 6.79 20.26 -1.93
C VAL A 62 7.49 19.31 -0.97
N PRO A 63 6.79 18.29 -0.45
CA PRO A 63 7.43 17.20 0.26
C PRO A 63 8.25 16.38 -0.75
N THR A 64 9.47 16.83 -1.05
CA THR A 64 10.49 15.88 -1.49
C THR A 64 10.65 14.88 -0.37
N SER A 65 10.66 13.58 -0.70
CA SER A 65 10.90 12.46 0.21
C SER A 65 11.80 12.92 1.35
N GLY A 66 11.17 13.18 2.51
CA GLY A 66 11.66 14.16 3.47
C GLY A 66 13.05 13.84 4.03
N PRO A 67 13.68 14.76 4.76
CA PRO A 67 14.92 14.49 5.50
C PRO A 67 14.84 13.20 6.35
N ARG A 68 13.65 12.84 6.86
CA ARG A 68 13.39 11.56 7.55
C ARG A 68 13.63 10.33 6.67
N VAL A 69 13.23 10.35 5.40
CA VAL A 69 13.50 9.24 4.47
C VAL A 69 14.99 9.14 4.17
N ARG A 70 15.73 10.25 4.24
CA ARG A 70 17.18 10.27 3.98
C ARG A 70 18.05 9.97 5.21
N GLN A 71 17.55 10.15 6.43
CA GLN A 71 18.29 9.84 7.65
C GLN A 71 18.25 8.35 8.01
N GLU A 72 17.21 7.62 7.61
CA GLU A 72 17.02 6.19 7.96
C GLU A 72 16.86 5.26 6.74
N GLY A 73 16.47 5.79 5.57
CA GLY A 73 16.17 5.00 4.38
C GLY A 73 17.35 4.89 3.41
N ARG A 74 17.75 3.65 3.08
CA ARG A 74 18.67 3.39 1.96
C ARG A 74 17.98 3.77 0.64
N ARG A 75 18.77 4.17 -0.37
CA ARG A 75 18.25 4.40 -1.73
C ARG A 75 17.61 3.11 -2.27
N PHE A 76 16.56 3.24 -3.08
CA PHE A 76 15.89 2.08 -3.70
C PHE A 76 16.88 1.23 -4.50
N TYR A 77 17.61 1.85 -5.43
CA TYR A 77 18.74 1.22 -6.08
C TYR A 77 20.05 1.57 -5.33
N PRO A 78 20.96 0.60 -5.13
CA PRO A 78 20.86 -0.82 -5.50
C PRO A 78 20.16 -1.69 -4.47
N TYR A 79 19.98 -1.22 -3.23
CA TYR A 79 19.68 -2.06 -2.07
C TYR A 79 18.33 -2.80 -2.14
N HIS A 80 17.24 -2.06 -2.36
CA HIS A 80 15.90 -2.65 -2.42
C HIS A 80 15.66 -3.34 -3.76
N ALA A 81 16.21 -2.79 -4.84
CA ALA A 81 16.15 -3.40 -6.17
C ALA A 81 16.78 -4.80 -6.17
N LEU A 82 18.02 -4.95 -5.67
CA LEU A 82 18.67 -6.26 -5.60
C LEU A 82 17.93 -7.24 -4.68
N ARG A 83 17.43 -6.76 -3.54
CA ARG A 83 16.64 -7.61 -2.62
C ARG A 83 15.33 -8.08 -3.28
N ALA A 84 14.63 -7.19 -3.98
CA ALA A 84 13.40 -7.52 -4.69
C ALA A 84 13.68 -8.49 -5.85
N SER A 85 14.75 -8.28 -6.62
CA SER A 85 15.16 -9.19 -7.69
C SER A 85 15.54 -10.58 -7.14
N ALA A 86 16.29 -10.64 -6.03
CA ALA A 86 16.63 -11.91 -5.39
C ALA A 86 15.37 -12.64 -4.89
N ALA A 87 14.46 -11.95 -4.21
CA ALA A 87 13.19 -12.52 -3.77
C ALA A 87 12.32 -12.99 -4.95
N GLY A 88 12.27 -12.21 -6.03
CA GLY A 88 11.58 -12.57 -7.26
C GLY A 88 12.16 -13.81 -7.92
N MET A 89 13.49 -13.94 -7.95
CA MET A 89 14.17 -15.10 -8.51
C MET A 89 13.91 -16.37 -7.69
N VAL A 90 13.91 -16.26 -6.36
CA VAL A 90 13.52 -17.37 -5.46
C VAL A 90 12.06 -17.76 -5.68
N LEU A 91 11.14 -16.79 -5.72
CA LEU A 91 9.72 -17.05 -5.94
C LEU A 91 9.46 -17.71 -7.29
N PHE A 92 10.07 -17.18 -8.35
CA PHE A 92 9.96 -17.73 -9.70
C PHE A 92 10.53 -19.14 -9.78
N GLY A 93 11.70 -19.37 -9.19
CA GLY A 93 12.30 -20.71 -9.09
C GLY A 93 11.40 -21.69 -8.33
N ALA A 94 10.78 -21.27 -7.24
CA ALA A 94 9.82 -22.10 -6.49
C ALA A 94 8.58 -22.43 -7.33
N LEU A 95 8.04 -21.48 -8.10
CA LEU A 95 6.91 -21.72 -9.00
C LEU A 95 7.27 -22.69 -10.13
N LEU A 96 8.46 -22.56 -10.73
CA LEU A 96 8.95 -23.49 -11.74
C LEU A 96 9.16 -24.89 -11.17
N ALA A 97 9.73 -25.00 -9.98
CA ALA A 97 9.87 -26.29 -9.29
C ALA A 97 8.49 -26.90 -9.02
N LEU A 98 7.54 -26.12 -8.53
CA LEU A 98 6.18 -26.61 -8.28
C LEU A 98 5.52 -27.08 -9.58
N ALA A 99 5.64 -26.33 -10.67
CA ALA A 99 5.09 -26.71 -11.96
C ALA A 99 5.76 -27.95 -12.57
N GLY A 100 7.07 -28.12 -12.37
CA GLY A 100 7.82 -29.25 -12.90
C GLY A 100 7.63 -30.54 -12.10
N PHE A 101 7.61 -30.46 -10.77
CA PHE A 101 7.45 -31.62 -9.89
C PHE A 101 5.99 -31.96 -9.59
N PHE A 102 5.09 -30.98 -9.66
CA PHE A 102 3.66 -31.12 -9.43
C PHE A 102 2.88 -30.46 -10.57
N PRO A 103 3.05 -30.94 -11.83
CA PRO A 103 2.32 -30.39 -12.95
C PRO A 103 0.82 -30.54 -12.69
N PRO A 104 0.00 -29.48 -12.90
CA PRO A 104 -1.44 -29.64 -12.85
C PRO A 104 -1.82 -30.68 -13.91
N GLY A 105 -2.65 -31.66 -13.52
CA GLY A 105 -3.18 -32.62 -14.47
C GLY A 105 -3.94 -31.87 -15.56
N VAL A 106 -3.39 -31.81 -16.77
CA VAL A 106 -4.15 -31.37 -17.95
C VAL A 106 -5.06 -32.53 -18.29
N GLY A 107 -6.29 -32.49 -17.77
CA GLY A 107 -7.30 -33.50 -18.09
C GLY A 107 -7.48 -33.64 -19.61
N SER A 108 -7.91 -34.82 -20.06
CA SER A 108 -8.26 -35.03 -21.46
C SER A 108 -9.40 -34.10 -21.87
N ALA A 109 -9.36 -33.58 -23.09
CA ALA A 109 -10.49 -32.84 -23.63
C ALA A 109 -11.74 -33.75 -23.59
N PRO A 110 -12.87 -33.26 -23.05
CA PRO A 110 -14.10 -34.03 -22.99
C PRO A 110 -14.58 -34.37 -24.41
N ALA A 111 -15.05 -35.60 -24.62
CA ALA A 111 -15.53 -35.99 -25.95
C ALA A 111 -16.85 -35.25 -26.28
N PRO A 112 -17.16 -35.00 -27.56
CA PRO A 112 -18.42 -34.39 -27.95
C PRO A 112 -19.61 -35.21 -27.43
N GLY A 113 -20.47 -34.59 -26.62
CA GLY A 113 -21.64 -35.23 -26.03
C GLY A 113 -21.43 -35.84 -24.64
N GLU A 114 -20.20 -35.84 -24.11
CA GLU A 114 -19.97 -36.14 -22.70
C GLU A 114 -20.36 -34.95 -21.82
N ALA A 115 -21.00 -35.25 -20.68
CA ALA A 115 -21.23 -34.24 -19.67
C ALA A 115 -19.88 -33.76 -19.14
N LEU A 116 -19.67 -32.44 -19.15
CA LEU A 116 -18.48 -31.86 -18.55
C LEU A 116 -18.44 -32.26 -17.07
N PRO A 117 -17.29 -32.75 -16.55
CA PRO A 117 -17.14 -32.90 -15.11
C PRO A 117 -17.46 -31.57 -14.44
N ALA A 118 -18.06 -31.62 -13.26
CA ALA A 118 -18.33 -30.41 -12.49
C ALA A 118 -17.02 -29.62 -12.36
N PRO A 119 -17.02 -28.30 -12.65
CA PRO A 119 -15.79 -27.52 -12.63
C PRO A 119 -15.19 -27.58 -11.22
N GLU A 120 -13.99 -28.15 -11.12
CA GLU A 120 -13.22 -28.10 -9.88
C GLU A 120 -12.81 -26.64 -9.64
N TRP A 121 -13.26 -26.10 -8.52
CA TRP A 121 -12.89 -24.74 -8.13
C TRP A 121 -11.42 -24.72 -7.72
N PRO A 122 -10.63 -23.75 -8.20
CA PRO A 122 -9.28 -23.57 -7.72
C PRO A 122 -9.22 -23.40 -6.19
N TRP A 123 -8.21 -23.99 -5.55
CA TRP A 123 -8.07 -24.00 -4.09
C TRP A 123 -8.11 -22.61 -3.45
N TYR A 124 -7.65 -21.56 -4.15
CA TYR A 124 -7.66 -20.19 -3.65
C TYR A 124 -9.07 -19.58 -3.58
N LEU A 125 -10.08 -20.21 -4.21
CA LEU A 125 -11.49 -19.86 -4.08
C LEU A 125 -12.22 -20.68 -3.00
N ALA A 126 -11.57 -21.69 -2.41
CA ALA A 126 -12.19 -22.53 -1.39
C ALA A 126 -12.73 -21.75 -0.19
N PRO A 127 -12.04 -20.72 0.37
CA PRO A 127 -12.60 -19.91 1.45
C PRO A 127 -13.90 -19.19 1.08
N LEU A 128 -14.01 -18.70 -0.16
CA LEU A 128 -15.22 -18.03 -0.65
C LEU A 128 -16.35 -19.03 -0.84
N ARG A 129 -16.04 -20.24 -1.30
CA ARG A 129 -17.01 -21.34 -1.39
C ARG A 129 -17.52 -21.74 -0.01
N GLY A 130 -16.62 -21.90 0.97
CA GLY A 130 -16.99 -22.18 2.35
C GLY A 130 -17.83 -21.06 2.98
N LEU A 131 -17.60 -19.79 2.61
CA LEU A 131 -18.47 -18.70 3.02
C LEU A 131 -19.85 -18.77 2.36
N LEU A 132 -19.90 -19.11 1.07
CA LEU A 132 -21.15 -19.28 0.33
C LEU A 132 -21.96 -20.47 0.82
N SER A 133 -21.33 -21.55 1.30
CA SER A 133 -22.03 -22.72 1.82
C SER A 133 -22.74 -22.45 3.15
N LEU A 134 -22.39 -21.36 3.84
CA LEU A 134 -23.16 -20.85 5.00
C LEU A 134 -24.46 -20.16 4.59
N ALA A 135 -24.59 -19.72 3.33
CA ALA A 135 -25.80 -19.07 2.85
C ALA A 135 -26.89 -20.12 2.55
N PRO A 136 -28.16 -19.85 2.87
CA PRO A 136 -29.25 -20.75 2.51
C PRO A 136 -29.35 -20.89 0.99
N ALA A 137 -29.57 -22.12 0.52
CA ALA A 137 -29.69 -22.43 -0.92
C ALA A 137 -30.88 -21.70 -1.58
N ARG A 138 -31.89 -21.31 -0.79
CA ARG A 138 -33.02 -20.52 -1.24
C ARG A 138 -33.29 -19.36 -0.28
N PRO A 139 -33.54 -18.15 -0.80
CA PRO A 139 -33.48 -17.79 -2.22
C PRO A 139 -32.04 -17.68 -2.78
N ALA A 140 -31.86 -18.05 -4.05
CA ALA A 140 -30.54 -18.19 -4.70
C ALA A 140 -29.72 -16.88 -4.81
N TRP A 141 -30.34 -15.72 -4.60
CA TRP A 141 -29.66 -14.43 -4.65
C TRP A 141 -28.81 -14.14 -3.39
N ILE A 142 -29.03 -14.84 -2.27
CA ILE A 142 -28.36 -14.53 -1.01
C ILE A 142 -26.84 -14.72 -1.10
N GLY A 143 -26.38 -15.83 -1.67
CA GLY A 143 -24.94 -16.10 -1.83
C GLY A 143 -24.21 -14.99 -2.60
N PRO A 144 -24.63 -14.67 -3.83
CA PRO A 144 -24.07 -13.54 -4.58
C PRO A 144 -24.12 -12.21 -3.83
N THR A 145 -25.23 -11.92 -3.13
CA THR A 145 -25.34 -10.70 -2.32
C THR A 145 -24.33 -10.66 -1.19
N VAL A 146 -24.08 -11.77 -0.48
CA VAL A 146 -23.04 -11.86 0.56
C VAL A 146 -21.66 -11.54 0.00
N LEU A 147 -21.31 -12.08 -1.18
CA LEU A 147 -20.03 -11.77 -1.83
C LEU A 147 -19.90 -10.30 -2.22
N VAL A 148 -20.95 -9.71 -2.79
CA VAL A 148 -20.96 -8.28 -3.15
C VAL A 148 -20.79 -7.41 -1.91
N LEU A 149 -21.49 -7.73 -0.82
CA LEU A 149 -21.37 -7.01 0.44
C LEU A 149 -19.99 -7.17 1.07
N LEU A 150 -19.37 -8.36 0.98
CA LEU A 150 -17.98 -8.57 1.43
C LEU A 150 -17.00 -7.72 0.62
N GLY A 151 -17.15 -7.68 -0.71
CA GLY A 151 -16.35 -6.83 -1.58
C GLY A 151 -16.51 -5.34 -1.24
N ALA A 152 -17.75 -4.89 -1.05
CA ALA A 152 -18.06 -3.53 -0.62
C ALA A 152 -17.46 -3.20 0.75
N LEU A 153 -17.51 -4.15 1.70
CA LEU A 153 -16.90 -4.01 3.02
C LEU A 153 -15.38 -3.81 2.90
N VAL A 154 -14.67 -4.65 2.12
CA VAL A 154 -13.22 -4.53 1.89
C VAL A 154 -12.87 -3.18 1.27
N LEU A 155 -13.62 -2.73 0.27
CA LEU A 155 -13.42 -1.42 -0.35
C LEU A 155 -13.72 -0.25 0.60
N SER A 156 -14.64 -0.44 1.56
CA SER A 156 -14.98 0.54 2.58
C SER A 156 -14.02 0.56 3.78
N LEU A 157 -13.10 -0.41 3.90
CA LEU A 157 -12.14 -0.48 5.02
C LEU A 157 -11.39 0.83 5.27
N PRO A 158 -10.91 1.59 4.25
CA PRO A 158 -10.24 2.87 4.49
C PRO A 158 -11.14 3.92 5.17
N ALA A 159 -12.45 3.88 4.92
CA ALA A 159 -13.42 4.79 5.55
C ALA A 159 -13.86 4.30 6.94
N LEU A 160 -13.85 2.97 7.16
CA LEU A 160 -14.18 2.35 8.44
C LEU A 160 -13.01 2.34 9.42
N ASP A 161 -11.77 2.39 8.94
CA ASP A 161 -10.57 2.45 9.78
C ASP A 161 -10.47 3.82 10.48
N ARG A 162 -10.94 3.86 11.72
CA ARG A 162 -10.83 5.03 12.61
C ARG A 162 -9.53 5.07 13.40
N THR A 163 -8.61 4.11 13.21
CA THR A 163 -7.38 4.07 13.99
C THR A 163 -6.46 5.23 13.62
N ARG A 164 -6.00 5.94 14.65
CA ARG A 164 -5.06 7.06 14.52
C ARG A 164 -3.70 6.58 14.96
N GLY A 165 -2.74 6.62 14.03
CA GLY A 165 -1.33 6.36 14.32
C GLY A 165 -0.74 5.19 13.52
N PRO A 166 0.59 5.20 13.28
CA PRO A 166 1.27 4.21 12.48
C PRO A 166 1.67 2.95 13.28
N PHE A 167 1.48 2.94 14.60
CA PHE A 167 2.04 1.91 15.46
C PHE A 167 1.11 0.70 15.59
N VAL A 168 1.69 -0.50 15.44
CA VAL A 168 1.02 -1.82 15.57
C VAL A 168 0.20 -1.92 16.87
N ARG A 169 0.72 -1.35 17.98
CA ARG A 169 0.10 -1.40 19.30
C ARG A 169 -1.19 -0.58 19.40
N GLU A 170 -1.30 0.52 18.65
CA GLU A 170 -2.50 1.37 18.59
C GLU A 170 -3.56 0.77 17.66
N ARG A 171 -3.15 -0.15 16.76
CA ARG A 171 -4.00 -0.84 15.79
C ARG A 171 -4.34 -2.27 16.21
N TRP A 172 -3.97 -2.70 17.41
CA TRP A 172 -4.10 -4.10 17.84
C TRP A 172 -5.52 -4.67 17.70
N PRO A 173 -6.63 -3.93 17.97
CA PRO A 173 -7.97 -4.49 17.82
C PRO A 173 -8.31 -4.75 16.35
N VAL A 174 -7.86 -3.87 15.45
CA VAL A 174 -8.06 -4.02 14.00
C VAL A 174 -7.21 -5.18 13.47
N LEU A 175 -5.97 -5.31 13.95
CA LEU A 175 -5.10 -6.43 13.60
C LEU A 175 -5.65 -7.76 14.11
N ALA A 176 -6.18 -7.79 15.34
CA ALA A 176 -6.81 -8.97 15.91
C ALA A 176 -8.08 -9.35 15.13
N ALA A 177 -8.93 -8.38 14.77
CA ALA A 177 -10.10 -8.62 13.92
C ALA A 177 -9.71 -9.13 12.53
N GLY A 178 -8.70 -8.53 11.90
CA GLY A 178 -8.18 -8.98 10.61
C GLY A 178 -7.59 -10.39 10.67
N LEU A 179 -6.85 -10.71 11.74
CA LEU A 179 -6.32 -12.05 11.97
C LEU A 179 -7.43 -13.07 12.22
N ALA A 180 -8.43 -12.73 13.04
CA ALA A 180 -9.58 -13.59 13.29
C ALA A 180 -10.36 -13.88 12.00
N LEU A 181 -10.57 -12.86 11.16
CA LEU A 181 -11.20 -13.02 9.85
C LEU A 181 -10.36 -13.93 8.94
N LEU A 182 -9.04 -13.75 8.90
CA LEU A 182 -8.13 -14.59 8.12
C LEU A 182 -8.19 -16.05 8.57
N VAL A 183 -8.15 -16.30 9.89
CA VAL A 183 -8.28 -17.66 10.45
C VAL A 183 -9.63 -18.27 10.09
N ALA A 184 -10.73 -17.52 10.22
CA ALA A 184 -12.06 -17.99 9.85
C ALA A 184 -12.13 -18.39 8.36
N LEU A 185 -11.57 -17.57 7.46
CA LEU A 185 -11.52 -17.89 6.02
C LEU A 185 -10.67 -19.13 5.73
N VAL A 186 -9.54 -19.31 6.42
CA VAL A 186 -8.72 -20.52 6.29
C VAL A 186 -9.49 -21.76 6.76
N VAL A 187 -10.15 -21.70 7.91
CA VAL A 187 -10.96 -22.82 8.42
C VAL A 187 -12.09 -23.16 7.45
N LEU A 188 -12.81 -22.15 6.93
CA LEU A 188 -13.84 -22.37 5.92
C LEU A 188 -13.27 -23.00 4.64
N GLY A 189 -12.10 -22.54 4.18
CA GLY A 189 -11.44 -23.10 3.00
C GLY A 189 -11.00 -24.56 3.19
N ILE A 190 -10.52 -24.92 4.38
CA ILE A 190 -10.14 -26.30 4.72
C ILE A 190 -11.39 -27.19 4.84
N ALA A 191 -12.42 -26.74 5.57
CA ALA A 191 -13.65 -27.51 5.77
C ALA A 191 -14.35 -27.82 4.44
N GLU A 192 -14.38 -26.84 3.54
CA GLU A 192 -14.97 -26.98 2.22
C GLU A 192 -14.06 -27.75 1.24
N GLY A 193 -12.73 -27.66 1.39
CA GLY A 193 -11.77 -28.46 0.62
C GLY A 193 -11.70 -29.93 1.03
N ALA A 194 -12.19 -30.27 2.23
CA ALA A 194 -12.26 -31.64 2.75
C ALA A 194 -13.62 -32.33 2.48
N ALA A 195 -14.61 -31.59 1.98
CA ALA A 195 -15.96 -32.06 1.64
C ALA A 195 -16.11 -32.29 0.13
#